data_AF-A0A3S0RK87-F1
#
_entry.id   AF-A0A3S0RK87-F1
#
_cell.length_a   1.000
_cell.length_b   1.000
_cell.length_c   1.000
_cell.angle_alpha   90.00
_cell.angle_beta   90.00
_cell.angle_gamma   90.00
#
_symmetry.space_group_name_H-M   'P 1'
#
loop_
_entity.id
_entity.type
_entity.pdbx_description
1 polymer ?
#
loop_
_entity_poly.entity_id
_entity_poly.type
_entity_poly.pdbx_seq_one_letter_code
_entity_poly.pdbx_strand_id
1 'polypeptide(L)'
;MSESIKPWESPEESVSTLLEQWSSLNEELHILFEKRAQKEAKPVMEKGINLFIDFLHWSNEKPVDSTTEIDFAGFKTKPVNIGERLDFIIARPTLFQSYMQLAELFIEQEKGFKKALAIKKLKK
;
A
#
# COMPACT_ATOMS: atom_id res chain seq x y z
N MET A 1 6.25 6.32 29.06
CA MET A 1 5.84 5.16 28.26
C MET A 1 5.21 5.73 27.00
N SER A 2 5.88 5.67 25.86
CA SER A 2 5.25 6.10 24.61
C SER A 2 4.18 5.08 24.27
N GLU A 3 2.91 5.48 24.28
CA GLU A 3 1.85 4.66 23.69
C GLU A 3 2.28 4.33 22.25
N SER A 4 2.52 3.06 21.98
CA SER A 4 2.79 2.60 20.63
C SER A 4 1.54 2.89 19.82
N ILE A 5 1.65 3.80 18.84
CA ILE A 5 0.57 4.05 17.88
C ILE A 5 0.25 2.71 17.21
N LYS A 6 -1.02 2.33 17.18
CA LYS A 6 -1.51 1.11 16.54
C LYS A 6 -2.44 1.48 15.38
N PRO A 7 -1.90 1.79 14.20
CA PRO A 7 -2.68 2.31 13.06
C PRO A 7 -3.86 1.41 12.65
N TRP A 8 -3.75 0.11 12.90
CA TRP A 8 -4.77 -0.88 12.59
C TRP A 8 -5.99 -0.86 13.52
N GLU A 9 -5.92 -0.20 14.68
CA GLU A 9 -7.08 -0.03 15.59
C GLU A 9 -8.00 1.13 15.15
N SER A 10 -7.46 2.10 14.39
CA SER A 10 -8.21 3.19 13.75
C SER A 10 -7.91 3.29 12.24
N PRO A 11 -8.37 2.31 11.42
CA PRO A 11 -8.03 2.28 10.00
C PRO A 11 -8.53 3.48 9.19
N GLU A 12 -9.71 4.04 9.50
CA GLU A 12 -10.26 5.18 8.72
C GLU A 12 -9.31 6.39 8.77
N GLU A 13 -8.82 6.74 9.96
CA GLU A 13 -7.89 7.86 10.16
C GLU A 13 -6.50 7.52 9.62
N SER A 14 -5.96 6.37 10.01
CA SER A 14 -4.59 5.97 9.65
C SER A 14 -4.41 5.77 8.15
N VAL A 15 -5.40 5.17 7.47
CA VAL A 15 -5.37 5.03 6.01
C VAL A 15 -5.51 6.38 5.32
N SER A 16 -6.29 7.33 5.85
CA SER A 16 -6.38 8.68 5.27
C SER A 16 -5.01 9.35 5.23
N THR A 17 -4.29 9.36 6.35
CA THR A 17 -2.93 9.92 6.42
C THR A 17 -1.95 9.16 5.53
N LEU A 18 -2.08 7.84 5.43
CA LEU A 18 -1.27 7.01 4.55
C LEU A 18 -1.48 7.39 3.07
N LEU A 19 -2.73 7.61 2.64
CA LEU A 19 -3.03 7.96 1.25
C LEU A 19 -2.51 9.36 0.88
N GLU A 20 -2.47 10.29 1.84
CA GLU A 20 -1.81 11.59 1.66
C GLU A 20 -0.30 11.42 1.41
N GLN A 21 0.37 10.56 2.20
CA GLN A 21 1.79 10.24 1.97
C GLN A 21 2.01 9.57 0.61
N TRP A 22 1.14 8.64 0.24
CA TRP A 22 1.19 8.00 -1.07
C TRP A 22 1.04 9.02 -2.21
N SER A 23 0.15 10.01 -2.08
CA SER A 23 -0.02 11.04 -3.10
C SER A 23 1.28 11.76 -3.43
N SER A 24 2.05 12.15 -2.40
CA SER A 24 3.35 12.82 -2.60
C SER A 24 4.39 11.88 -3.21
N LEU A 25 4.48 10.63 -2.75
CA LEU A 25 5.40 9.64 -3.31
C LEU A 25 5.06 9.32 -4.77
N ASN A 26 3.78 9.19 -5.10
CA ASN A 26 3.33 8.87 -6.45
C ASN A 26 3.66 9.98 -7.44
N GLU A 27 3.51 11.25 -7.05
CA GLU A 27 3.90 12.40 -7.86
C GLU A 27 5.43 12.43 -8.09
N GLU A 28 6.22 12.21 -7.03
CA GLU A 28 7.68 12.12 -7.13
C GLU A 28 8.10 10.98 -8.08
N LEU A 29 7.51 9.80 -7.92
CA LEU A 29 7.77 8.63 -8.78
C LEU A 29 7.43 8.91 -10.23
N HIS A 30 6.29 9.55 -10.50
CA HIS A 30 5.88 9.94 -11.85
C HIS A 30 6.97 10.76 -12.54
N ILE A 31 7.44 11.81 -11.86
CA ILE A 31 8.50 12.71 -12.36
C ILE A 31 9.81 11.95 -12.58
N LEU A 32 10.22 11.09 -11.64
CA LEU A 32 11.48 10.35 -11.74
C LEU A 32 11.46 9.34 -12.89
N PHE A 33 10.35 8.62 -13.09
CA PHE A 33 10.23 7.69 -14.20
C PHE A 33 10.10 8.39 -15.56
N GLU A 34 9.42 9.54 -15.63
CA GLU A 34 9.39 10.38 -16.84
C GLU A 34 10.80 10.84 -17.23
N LYS A 35 11.59 11.27 -16.26
CA LYS A 35 12.99 11.68 -16.44
C LYS A 35 13.97 10.52 -16.64
N ARG A 36 13.51 9.27 -16.58
CA ARG A 36 14.34 8.06 -16.63
C ARG A 36 15.44 8.09 -15.56
N ALA A 37 15.11 8.53 -14.36
CA ALA A 37 15.98 8.64 -13.20
C ALA A 37 15.81 7.42 -12.28
N GLN A 38 16.12 6.21 -12.79
CA GLN A 38 15.83 4.96 -12.07
C GLN A 38 16.61 4.80 -10.76
N LYS A 39 17.81 5.40 -10.68
CA LYS A 39 18.64 5.31 -9.46
C LYS A 39 18.00 6.08 -8.31
N GLU A 40 17.43 7.23 -8.62
CA GLU A 40 16.71 8.11 -7.71
C GLU A 40 15.32 7.56 -7.41
N ALA A 41 14.65 6.93 -8.38
CA ALA A 41 13.34 6.31 -8.20
C ALA A 41 13.38 5.12 -7.23
N LYS A 42 14.49 4.38 -7.18
CA LYS A 42 14.62 3.18 -6.33
C LYS A 42 14.25 3.40 -4.86
N PRO A 43 14.87 4.33 -4.11
CA PRO A 43 14.52 4.54 -2.70
C PRO A 43 13.08 5.04 -2.51
N VAL A 44 12.51 5.77 -3.48
CA VAL A 44 11.11 6.24 -3.43
C VAL A 44 10.15 5.06 -3.66
N MET A 45 10.49 4.14 -4.58
CA MET A 45 9.75 2.90 -4.81
C MET A 45 9.76 2.01 -3.59
N GLU A 46 10.91 1.81 -2.94
CA GLU A 46 11.02 1.02 -1.70
C GLU A 46 10.12 1.59 -0.59
N LYS A 47 10.08 2.94 -0.44
CA LYS A 47 9.12 3.59 0.47
C LYS A 47 7.68 3.32 0.08
N GLY A 48 7.33 3.46 -1.20
CA GLY A 48 5.97 3.21 -1.70
C GLY A 48 5.52 1.77 -1.50
N ILE A 49 6.43 0.80 -1.68
CA ILE A 49 6.17 -0.62 -1.44
C ILE A 49 5.86 -0.88 0.03
N ASN A 50 6.69 -0.36 0.94
CA ASN A 50 6.46 -0.50 2.39
C ASN A 50 5.14 0.16 2.80
N LEU A 51 4.86 1.35 2.28
CA LEU A 51 3.61 2.05 2.52
C LEU A 51 2.39 1.27 2.00
N PHE A 52 2.53 0.57 0.88
CA PHE A 52 1.46 -0.31 0.37
C PHE A 52 1.25 -1.54 1.27
N ILE A 53 2.32 -2.11 1.82
CA ILE A 53 2.23 -3.22 2.78
C ILE A 53 1.50 -2.76 4.04
N ASP A 54 1.84 -1.58 4.57
CA ASP A 54 1.12 -0.94 5.68
C ASP A 54 -0.37 -0.78 5.33
N PHE A 55 -0.66 -0.25 4.15
CA PHE A 55 -2.03 -0.05 3.69
C PHE A 55 -2.83 -1.34 3.66
N LEU A 56 -2.26 -2.41 3.09
CA LEU A 56 -2.89 -3.71 2.99
C LEU A 56 -3.25 -4.27 4.38
N HIS A 57 -2.35 -4.17 5.35
CA HIS A 57 -2.59 -4.66 6.71
C HIS A 57 -3.60 -3.79 7.46
N TRP A 58 -3.41 -2.47 7.49
CA TRP A 58 -4.24 -1.56 8.29
C TRP A 58 -5.67 -1.50 7.76
N SER A 59 -5.87 -1.51 6.44
CA SER A 59 -7.21 -1.58 5.83
C SER A 59 -7.94 -2.90 6.10
N ASN A 60 -7.24 -3.92 6.58
CA ASN A 60 -7.79 -5.18 7.07
C ASN A 60 -7.82 -5.29 8.60
N GLU A 61 -7.61 -4.18 9.34
CA GLU A 61 -7.57 -4.15 10.80
C GLU A 61 -6.50 -5.09 11.40
N LYS A 62 -5.39 -5.29 10.68
CA LYS A 62 -4.28 -6.15 11.12
C LYS A 62 -2.99 -5.35 11.34
N PRO A 63 -2.16 -5.72 12.34
CA PRO A 63 -0.80 -5.21 12.43
C PRO A 63 0.04 -5.72 11.26
N VAL A 64 1.10 -4.99 10.95
CA VAL A 64 2.14 -5.48 10.03
C VAL A 64 3.07 -6.37 10.84
N ASP A 65 3.08 -7.65 10.54
CA ASP A 65 4.00 -8.60 11.17
C ASP A 65 5.37 -8.52 10.48
N SER A 66 6.44 -8.63 11.26
CA SER A 66 7.83 -8.58 10.75
C SER A 66 8.25 -9.86 10.00
N THR A 67 7.30 -10.74 9.66
CA THR A 67 7.57 -12.00 8.99
C THR A 67 7.89 -11.78 7.52
N THR A 68 8.73 -12.65 6.96
CA THR A 68 9.16 -12.57 5.56
C THR A 68 8.07 -12.86 4.54
N GLU A 69 6.97 -13.50 4.94
CA GLU A 69 5.86 -13.86 4.05
C GLU A 69 4.56 -13.23 4.53
N ILE A 70 3.83 -12.64 3.57
CA ILE A 70 2.52 -12.05 3.79
C ILE A 70 1.44 -13.11 3.48
N ASP A 71 0.65 -13.51 4.48
CA ASP A 71 -0.50 -14.38 4.25
C ASP A 71 -1.67 -13.60 3.64
N PHE A 72 -1.70 -13.54 2.31
CA PHE A 72 -2.78 -12.89 1.59
C PHE A 72 -4.14 -13.60 1.73
N ALA A 73 -4.20 -14.86 2.14
CA ALA A 73 -5.48 -15.56 2.31
C ALA A 73 -6.26 -15.01 3.52
N GLY A 74 -5.54 -14.50 4.52
CA GLY A 74 -6.11 -13.88 5.72
C GLY A 74 -6.70 -12.48 5.52
N PHE A 75 -6.59 -11.88 4.33
CA PHE A 75 -7.15 -10.55 4.04
C PHE A 75 -8.52 -10.62 3.36
N LYS A 76 -9.47 -9.84 3.88
CA LYS A 76 -10.82 -9.70 3.31
C LYS A 76 -10.84 -8.72 2.15
N THR A 77 -10.05 -7.66 2.26
CA THR A 77 -9.90 -6.62 1.25
C THR A 77 -8.50 -6.72 0.67
N LYS A 78 -8.38 -7.15 -0.59
CA LYS A 78 -7.09 -7.23 -1.28
C LYS A 78 -7.26 -7.04 -2.79
N PRO A 79 -6.22 -6.55 -3.49
CA PRO A 79 -6.20 -6.48 -4.95
C PRO A 79 -6.19 -7.88 -5.58
N VAL A 80 -6.53 -7.95 -6.86
CA VAL A 80 -6.46 -9.20 -7.62
C VAL A 80 -5.00 -9.56 -7.87
N ASN A 81 -4.66 -10.86 -7.75
CA ASN A 81 -3.32 -11.41 -7.95
C ASN A 81 -2.22 -10.68 -7.14
N ILE A 82 -2.56 -10.22 -5.92
CA ILE A 82 -1.67 -9.38 -5.13
C ILE A 82 -0.28 -10.00 -4.89
N GLY A 83 -0.19 -11.32 -4.63
CA GLY A 83 1.08 -11.98 -4.39
C GLY A 83 2.04 -11.84 -5.57
N GLU A 84 1.62 -12.29 -6.77
CA GLU A 84 2.42 -12.21 -8.00
C GLU A 84 2.83 -10.77 -8.33
N ARG A 85 1.90 -9.82 -8.17
CA ARG A 85 2.17 -8.41 -8.47
C ARG A 85 3.17 -7.81 -7.47
N LEU A 86 2.99 -8.06 -6.18
CA LEU A 86 3.86 -7.51 -5.15
C LEU A 86 5.26 -8.14 -5.24
N ASP A 87 5.36 -9.45 -5.48
CA ASP A 87 6.63 -10.15 -5.70
C ASP A 87 7.38 -9.56 -6.90
N PHE A 88 6.68 -9.28 -8.00
CA PHE A 88 7.28 -8.65 -9.18
C PHE A 88 7.81 -7.25 -8.87
N ILE A 89 7.03 -6.42 -8.17
CA ILE A 89 7.39 -5.05 -7.81
C ILE A 89 8.61 -5.05 -6.90
N ILE A 90 8.61 -5.87 -5.84
CA ILE A 90 9.72 -6.00 -4.88
C ILE A 90 11.00 -6.46 -5.57
N ALA A 91 10.89 -7.44 -6.49
CA ALA A 91 12.05 -7.94 -7.22
C ALA A 91 12.64 -6.92 -8.20
N ARG A 92 11.83 -5.98 -8.69
CA ARG A 92 12.21 -5.07 -9.80
C ARG A 92 11.73 -3.64 -9.57
N PRO A 93 12.08 -2.96 -8.46
CA PRO A 93 11.50 -1.67 -8.10
C PRO A 93 11.88 -0.54 -9.08
N THR A 94 12.93 -0.71 -9.88
CA THR A 94 13.40 0.32 -10.82
C THR A 94 12.74 0.27 -12.20
N LEU A 95 11.79 -0.65 -12.44
CA LEU A 95 11.05 -0.71 -13.71
C LEU A 95 9.82 0.19 -13.66
N PHE A 96 9.56 0.88 -14.77
CA PHE A 96 8.34 1.68 -14.93
C PHE A 96 7.08 0.83 -14.75
N GLN A 97 7.10 -0.42 -15.23
CA GLN A 97 6.00 -1.36 -15.03
C GLN A 97 5.74 -1.65 -13.55
N SER A 98 6.78 -1.75 -12.72
CA SER A 98 6.63 -1.95 -11.27
C SER A 98 5.99 -0.74 -10.60
N TYR A 99 6.36 0.47 -11.02
CA TYR A 99 5.69 1.70 -10.58
C TYR A 99 4.21 1.73 -10.94
N MET A 100 3.87 1.46 -12.21
CA MET A 100 2.47 1.43 -12.65
C MET A 100 1.66 0.38 -11.89
N GLN A 101 2.23 -0.81 -11.70
CA GLN A 101 1.60 -1.87 -10.91
C GLN A 101 1.37 -1.44 -9.46
N LEU A 102 2.34 -0.79 -8.82
CA LEU A 102 2.19 -0.28 -7.46
C LEU A 102 1.06 0.76 -7.38
N ALA A 103 1.00 1.71 -8.32
CA ALA A 103 -0.06 2.71 -8.36
C ALA A 103 -1.46 2.11 -8.55
N GLU A 104 -1.58 1.10 -9.41
CA GLU A 104 -2.82 0.35 -9.58
C GLU A 104 -3.22 -0.42 -8.32
N LEU A 105 -2.26 -1.04 -7.62
CA LEU A 105 -2.52 -1.71 -6.34
C LEU A 105 -3.10 -0.76 -5.29
N PHE A 106 -2.60 0.47 -5.19
CA PHE A 106 -3.16 1.51 -4.31
C PHE A 106 -4.62 1.83 -4.67
N ILE A 107 -4.92 2.05 -5.96
CA ILE A 107 -6.28 2.36 -6.44
C ILE A 107 -7.24 1.21 -6.11
N GLU A 108 -6.84 -0.03 -6.41
CA GLU A 108 -7.65 -1.22 -6.14
C GLU A 108 -7.93 -1.39 -4.65
N GLN A 109 -6.89 -1.24 -3.82
CA GLN A 109 -7.02 -1.41 -2.37
C GLN A 109 -7.87 -0.31 -1.74
N GLU A 110 -7.73 0.94 -2.16
CA GLU A 110 -8.56 2.06 -1.71
C GLU A 110 -10.03 1.88 -2.06
N LYS A 111 -10.31 1.44 -3.29
CA LYS A 111 -11.67 1.10 -3.71
C LYS A 111 -12.26 -0.02 -2.84
N GLY A 112 -11.47 -1.07 -2.57
CA GLY A 112 -11.88 -2.17 -1.70
C GLY A 112 -12.16 -1.71 -0.27
N PHE A 113 -11.28 -0.88 0.29
CA PHE A 113 -11.40 -0.36 1.65
C PHE A 113 -12.63 0.53 1.81
N LYS A 114 -12.85 1.49 0.90
CA LYS A 114 -14.06 2.34 0.89
C LYS A 114 -15.35 1.52 0.84
N LYS A 115 -15.37 0.45 0.04
CA LYS A 115 -16.51 -0.48 -0.01
C LYS A 115 -16.71 -1.19 1.34
N ALA A 116 -15.65 -1.67 1.98
CA ALA A 116 -15.72 -2.33 3.28
C ALA A 116 -16.27 -1.38 4.38
N LEU A 117 -15.81 -0.13 4.40
CA LEU A 117 -16.31 0.90 5.32
C LEU A 117 -17.79 1.19 5.13
N ALA A 118 -18.24 1.36 3.88
CA ALA A 118 -19.66 1.59 3.58
C ALA A 118 -20.53 0.42 4.08
N ILE A 119 -20.11 -0.82 3.85
CA ILE A 119 -20.82 -2.01 4.33
C ILE A 119 -20.85 -2.07 5.87
N LYS A 120 -19.75 -1.71 6.55
CA LYS A 120 -19.66 -1.68 8.01
C LYS A 120 -20.63 -0.64 8.60
N LYS A 121 -20.75 0.54 7.97
CA LYS A 121 -21.67 1.62 8.37
C LYS A 121 -23.14 1.24 8.19
N LEU A 122 -23.48 0.41 7.20
CA LEU A 122 -24.85 -0.08 6.98
C LEU A 122 -25.28 -1.19 7.97
N LYS A 123 -24.32 -1.86 8.61
CA LYS A 123 -24.57 -2.95 9.58
C LYS A 123 -24.62 -2.47 11.03
N LYS A 124 -24.38 -1.17 11.26
CA LYS A 124 -24.35 -0.54 12.58
C LYS A 124 -25.66 0.21 12.81
#